data_AF-A0A0L7LCL9-F1
#
_entry.id   AF-A0A0L7LCL9-F1
#
_cell.length_a   1.000
_cell.length_b   1.000
_cell.length_c   1.000
_cell.angle_alpha   90.00
_cell.angle_beta   90.00
_cell.angle_gamma   90.00
#
_symmetry.space_group_name_H-M   'P 1'
#
loop_
_entity.id
_entity.type
_entity.pdbx_description
1 polymer ?
#
loop_
_entity_poly.entity_id
_entity_poly.type
_entity_poly.pdbx_seq_one_letter_code
_entity_poly.pdbx_strand_id
1 'polypeptide(L)'
;HVWFEVAGTPGDASSLLTAELRLHQSPTHTEDPTSLYTVVAHRVLSVDNLGSLKLEEVARVNTSAGSEGWLEMNVTTGLAAWLTSPADNRGFFITMHPHSQPGTL
;
A
#
# COMPACT_ATOMS: atom_id res chain seq x y z
N HIS A 1 3.78 8.68 -0.57
CA HIS A 1 4.08 8.26 0.81
C HIS A 1 2.95 8.75 1.68
N VAL A 2 2.35 7.87 2.49
CA VAL A 2 1.21 8.18 3.35
C VAL A 2 1.55 7.72 4.75
N TRP A 3 1.51 8.64 5.73
CA TRP A 3 1.85 8.35 7.11
C TRP A 3 0.57 8.40 7.98
N PHE A 4 0.49 7.49 8.94
CA PHE A 4 -0.65 7.35 9.85
C PHE A 4 -0.15 7.45 11.28
N GLU A 5 -0.81 8.23 12.12
CA GLU A 5 -0.54 8.24 13.55
C GLU A 5 -1.18 7.01 14.21
N VAL A 6 -0.38 6.19 14.91
CA VAL A 6 -0.83 4.93 15.53
C VAL A 6 -0.81 4.96 17.06
N ALA A 7 -0.27 6.04 17.66
CA ALA A 7 -0.17 6.16 19.11
C ALA A 7 -1.54 6.25 19.81
N GLY A 8 -2.58 6.67 19.07
CA GLY A 8 -3.96 6.73 19.54
C GLY A 8 -4.82 5.49 19.23
N THR A 9 -4.25 4.44 18.62
CA THR A 9 -5.01 3.24 18.28
C THR A 9 -5.38 2.46 19.55
N PRO A 10 -6.67 2.22 19.84
CA PRO A 10 -7.05 1.43 21.01
C PRO A 10 -6.61 -0.03 20.85
N GLY A 11 -5.96 -0.57 21.88
CA GLY A 11 -5.55 -1.98 21.92
C GLY A 11 -4.10 -2.22 21.50
N ASP A 12 -3.71 -3.49 21.52
CA ASP A 12 -2.39 -3.97 21.11
C ASP A 12 -2.51 -4.92 19.91
N ALA A 13 -1.37 -5.40 19.43
CA ALA A 13 -1.32 -6.33 18.30
C ALA A 13 -2.09 -7.64 18.55
N SER A 14 -2.29 -8.08 19.80
CA SER A 14 -3.03 -9.30 20.13
C SER A 14 -4.54 -9.14 19.97
N SER A 15 -5.03 -7.90 20.08
CA SER A 15 -6.44 -7.55 19.90
C SER A 15 -6.82 -7.22 18.46
N LEU A 16 -5.84 -7.08 17.56
CA LEU A 16 -6.07 -6.71 16.17
C LEU A 16 -6.65 -7.89 15.37
N LEU A 17 -7.89 -7.74 14.89
CA LEU A 17 -8.54 -8.73 14.02
C LEU A 17 -8.17 -8.53 12.54
N THR A 18 -8.28 -7.30 12.06
CA THR A 18 -7.99 -6.91 10.68
C THR A 18 -7.68 -5.42 10.60
N ALA A 19 -6.91 -5.03 9.60
CA ALA A 19 -6.72 -3.64 9.21
C ALA A 19 -6.78 -3.51 7.69
N GLU A 20 -7.46 -2.47 7.22
CA GLU A 20 -7.64 -2.21 5.80
C GLU A 20 -7.16 -0.80 5.43
N LEU A 21 -6.32 -0.72 4.40
CA LEU A 21 -6.00 0.52 3.73
C LEU A 21 -6.96 0.68 2.54
N ARG A 22 -7.64 1.82 2.49
CA ARG A 22 -8.57 2.15 1.41
C ARG A 22 -7.99 3.27 0.54
N LEU A 23 -7.85 3.01 -0.76
CA LEU A 23 -7.42 3.98 -1.75
C LEU A 23 -8.55 4.23 -2.74
N HIS A 24 -8.93 5.48 -2.98
CA HIS A 24 -9.94 5.79 -3.99
C HIS A 24 -9.28 5.92 -5.36
N GLN A 25 -9.72 5.11 -6.32
CA GLN A 25 -9.35 5.23 -7.72
C GLN A 25 -10.36 6.13 -8.44
N SER A 26 -9.85 7.23 -8.97
CA SER A 26 -10.62 8.15 -9.83
C SER A 26 -10.46 7.74 -11.30
N PRO A 27 -11.45 8.03 -12.16
CA PRO A 27 -11.35 7.72 -13.58
C PRO A 27 -10.21 8.47 -14.26
N THR A 28 -9.34 7.73 -14.94
CA THR A 28 -8.30 8.29 -15.81
C THR A 28 -8.66 8.06 -17.26
N HIS A 29 -9.07 9.12 -17.96
CA HIS A 29 -9.53 9.07 -19.36
C HIS A 29 -8.38 9.07 -20.40
N THR A 30 -7.13 9.08 -19.94
CA THR A 30 -5.94 9.21 -20.80
C THR A 30 -5.34 7.88 -21.23
N GLU A 31 -5.73 6.78 -20.60
CA GLU A 31 -5.18 5.45 -20.85
C GLU A 31 -6.25 4.50 -21.42
N ASP A 32 -5.81 3.42 -22.07
CA ASP A 32 -6.71 2.33 -22.45
C ASP A 32 -7.34 1.75 -21.17
N PRO A 33 -8.67 1.79 -21.00
CA PRO A 33 -9.36 1.37 -19.78
C PRO A 33 -9.15 -0.13 -19.46
N THR A 34 -8.70 -0.92 -20.42
CA THR A 34 -8.36 -2.34 -20.25
C THR A 34 -6.94 -2.58 -19.73
N SER A 35 -6.10 -1.54 -19.69
CA SER A 35 -4.74 -1.64 -19.13
C SER A 35 -4.79 -2.09 -17.68
N LEU A 36 -4.05 -3.15 -17.35
CA LEU A 36 -4.05 -3.78 -16.03
C LEU A 36 -2.87 -3.29 -15.19
N TYR A 37 -3.14 -2.99 -13.93
CA TYR A 37 -2.15 -2.52 -12.96
C TYR A 37 -2.20 -3.33 -11.68
N THR A 38 -1.05 -3.51 -11.04
CA THR A 38 -0.98 -3.94 -9.64
C THR A 38 -0.64 -2.74 -8.79
N VAL A 39 -1.52 -2.41 -7.85
CA VAL A 39 -1.25 -1.44 -6.79
C VAL A 39 -0.70 -2.19 -5.60
N VAL A 40 0.45 -1.75 -5.08
CA VAL A 40 1.16 -2.42 -4.00
C VAL A 40 1.39 -1.44 -2.86
N ALA A 41 0.96 -1.82 -1.66
CA ALA A 41 1.24 -1.10 -0.43
C ALA A 41 2.46 -1.71 0.25
N HIS A 42 3.43 -0.88 0.58
CA HIS A 42 4.64 -1.27 1.28
C HIS A 42 4.71 -0.54 2.62
N ARG A 43 5.12 -1.20 3.70
CA ARG A 43 5.59 -0.48 4.89
C ARG A 43 7.04 -0.07 4.69
N VAL A 44 7.38 1.14 5.14
CA VAL A 44 8.76 1.64 5.10
C VAL A 44 9.51 1.10 6.32
N LEU A 45 10.56 0.29 6.10
CA LEU A 45 11.37 -0.26 7.18
C LEU A 45 12.46 0.72 7.63
N SER A 46 13.15 1.33 6.67
CA SER A 46 14.22 2.29 6.93
C SER A 46 14.48 3.18 5.72
N VAL A 47 15.15 4.30 5.95
CA VAL A 47 15.74 5.15 4.92
C VAL A 47 17.25 5.10 5.14
N ASP A 48 18.02 4.74 4.12
CA ASP A 48 19.47 4.75 4.22
C ASP A 48 20.05 6.18 4.14
N ASN A 49 21.35 6.32 4.36
CA ASN A 49 22.04 7.62 4.36
C ASN A 49 22.04 8.32 2.98
N LEU A 50 21.68 7.60 1.92
CA LEU A 50 21.59 8.10 0.54
C LEU A 50 20.14 8.40 0.12
N GLY A 51 19.17 8.19 1.03
CA GLY A 51 17.75 8.41 0.78
C GLY A 51 17.00 7.22 0.17
N SER A 52 17.65 6.06 0.03
CA SER A 52 16.98 4.86 -0.49
C SER A 52 16.05 4.26 0.56
N LEU A 53 14.85 3.89 0.13
CA LEU A 53 13.85 3.27 0.99
C LEU A 53 14.04 1.75 1.02
N LYS A 54 14.16 1.18 2.22
CA LYS A 54 13.95 -0.26 2.42
C LYS A 54 12.46 -0.48 2.66
N LEU A 55 11.84 -1.21 1.75
CA LEU A 55 10.40 -1.45 1.72
C LEU A 55 10.09 -2.92 1.97
N GLU A 56 8.96 -3.19 2.62
CA GLU A 56 8.35 -4.52 2.69
C GLU A 56 6.92 -4.42 2.17
N GLU A 57 6.59 -5.24 1.17
CA GLU A 57 5.22 -5.36 0.68
C GLU A 57 4.32 -5.92 1.78
N VAL A 58 3.20 -5.24 2.05
CA VAL A 58 2.19 -5.67 3.03
C VAL A 58 0.86 -6.04 2.38
N ALA A 59 0.57 -5.50 1.19
CA ALA A 59 -0.65 -5.79 0.46
C ALA A 59 -0.50 -5.49 -1.04
N ARG A 60 -1.30 -6.17 -1.86
CA ARG A 60 -1.42 -5.88 -3.29
C ARG A 60 -2.84 -6.10 -3.77
N VAL A 61 -3.23 -5.34 -4.79
CA VAL A 61 -4.51 -5.50 -5.49
C VAL A 61 -4.30 -5.26 -6.99
N ASN A 62 -4.96 -6.07 -7.81
CA ASN A 62 -5.00 -5.85 -9.26
C ASN A 62 -6.22 -4.98 -9.60
N THR A 63 -6.02 -4.02 -10.49
CA THR A 63 -7.05 -3.11 -10.99
C THR A 63 -6.84 -2.86 -12.49
N SER A 64 -7.80 -2.21 -13.14
CA SER A 64 -7.64 -1.69 -14.51
C SER A 64 -7.70 -0.17 -14.51
N ALA A 65 -7.16 0.48 -15.55
CA ALA A 65 -7.29 1.93 -15.73
C ALA A 65 -8.75 2.41 -15.74
N GLY A 66 -9.66 1.58 -16.26
CA GLY A 66 -11.09 1.87 -16.30
C GLY A 66 -11.87 1.56 -15.01
N SER A 67 -11.22 1.00 -13.99
CA SER A 67 -11.88 0.74 -12.70
C SER A 67 -12.07 2.04 -11.91
N GLU A 68 -13.15 2.12 -11.13
CA GLU A 68 -13.47 3.27 -10.28
C GLU A 68 -13.88 2.81 -8.88
N GLY A 69 -13.63 3.65 -7.88
CA GLY A 69 -14.07 3.43 -6.51
C GLY A 69 -12.95 2.99 -5.56
N TRP A 70 -13.31 2.30 -4.49
CA TRP A 70 -12.38 1.96 -3.41
C TRP A 70 -11.60 0.68 -3.71
N LEU A 71 -10.28 0.80 -3.69
CA LEU A 71 -9.35 -0.32 -3.56
C LEU A 71 -9.16 -0.62 -2.07
N GLU A 72 -9.60 -1.79 -1.65
CA GLU A 72 -9.50 -2.29 -0.27
C GLU A 72 -8.30 -3.22 -0.14
N MET A 73 -7.32 -2.85 0.68
CA MET A 73 -6.05 -3.57 0.83
C MET A 73 -5.86 -4.04 2.27
N ASN A 74 -5.71 -5.35 2.47
CA ASN A 74 -5.46 -5.91 3.80
C ASN A 74 -4.03 -5.61 4.25
N VAL A 75 -3.89 -4.70 5.22
CA VAL A 75 -2.60 -4.27 5.78
C VAL A 75 -2.45 -4.68 7.25
N THR A 76 -3.17 -5.73 7.66
CA THR A 76 -3.20 -6.23 9.05
C THR A 76 -1.80 -6.47 9.60
N THR A 77 -0.91 -7.07 8.81
CA THR A 77 0.49 -7.33 9.22
C THR A 77 1.29 -6.04 9.43
N GLY A 78 1.05 -5.03 8.58
CA GLY A 78 1.68 -3.71 8.71
C GLY A 78 1.26 -3.00 10.00
N LEU A 79 -0.04 -2.96 10.29
CA LEU A 79 -0.54 -2.35 11.52
C LEU A 79 -0.12 -3.14 12.76
N ALA A 80 -0.18 -4.48 12.74
CA ALA A 80 0.27 -5.32 13.84
C ALA A 80 1.73 -5.03 14.24
N ALA A 81 2.60 -4.84 13.26
CA ALA A 81 3.99 -4.49 13.51
C ALA A 81 4.14 -3.12 14.19
N TRP A 82 3.35 -2.12 13.76
CA TRP A 82 3.36 -0.79 14.38
C TRP A 82 2.73 -0.77 15.77
N LEU A 83 1.72 -1.59 16.04
CA LEU A 83 1.18 -1.74 17.40
C LEU A 83 2.18 -2.41 18.35
N THR A 84 2.98 -3.35 17.83
CA THR A 84 4.05 -4.01 18.60
C THR A 84 5.24 -3.08 18.85
N SER A 85 5.57 -2.23 17.87
CA SER A 85 6.71 -1.30 17.95
C SER A 85 6.36 0.03 17.28
N PRO A 86 5.66 0.94 17.99
CA PRO A 86 5.16 2.20 17.40
C PRO A 86 6.26 3.10 16.84
N ALA A 87 7.48 3.03 17.39
CA ALA A 87 8.64 3.78 16.92
C ALA A 87 9.08 3.41 15.50
N ASP A 88 8.71 2.22 15.01
CA ASP A 88 9.04 1.74 13.66
C ASP A 88 8.04 2.23 12.60
N ASN A 89 6.99 2.95 13.01
CA ASN A 89 6.01 3.46 12.08
C ASN A 89 6.55 4.62 11.23
N ARG A 90 6.85 4.28 9.98
CA ARG A 90 7.27 5.21 8.93
C ARG A 90 6.23 5.34 7.82
N GLY A 91 5.01 4.85 8.03
CA GLY A 91 3.92 4.91 7.06
C GLY A 91 4.03 3.91 5.91
N PHE A 92 3.07 4.02 4.98
CA PHE A 92 3.00 3.23 3.77
C PHE A 92 3.57 3.98 2.56
N PHE A 93 4.26 3.26 1.69
CA PHE A 93 4.66 3.69 0.37
C PHE A 93 3.84 2.88 -0.67
N ILE A 94 3.11 3.60 -1.52
CA ILE A 94 2.22 2.98 -2.51
C ILE A 94 2.89 3.07 -3.87
N THR A 95 2.99 1.95 -4.56
CA THR A 95 3.46 1.88 -5.95
C THR A 95 2.38 1.30 -6.84
N MET A 96 2.47 1.60 -8.12
CA MET A 96 1.61 1.04 -9.15
C MET A 96 2.49 0.53 -10.28
N HIS A 97 2.24 -0.70 -10.71
CA HIS A 97 3.02 -1.36 -11.76
C HIS A 97 2.09 -1.84 -12.87
N PRO A 98 2.33 -1.48 -14.14
CA PRO A 98 1.58 -2.08 -15.23
C PRO A 98 1.88 -3.58 -15.30
N HIS A 99 0.85 -4.40 -15.55
CA HIS A 99 1.07 -5.74 -16.04
C HIS A 99 1.65 -5.57 -17.44
N SER A 100 2.91 -5.93 -17.63
CA SER A 100 3.63 -5.73 -18.90
C SER A 100 2.72 -6.05 -20.09
N GLN A 101 2.61 -5.13 -21.06
CA GLN A 101 2.03 -5.50 -22.34
C GLN A 101 2.93 -6.57 -22.98
N PRO A 102 2.40 -7.72 -23.43
CA PRO A 102 3.16 -8.60 -24.31
C PRO A 102 3.36 -7.84 -25.64
N GLY A 103 4.57 -7.36 -25.95
CA GLY A 103 4.79 -6.77 -27.28
C GLY A 103 5.97 -5.83 -27.56
N THR A 104 7.06 -5.81 -26.79
CA THR A 104 8.30 -5.15 -27.23
C THR A 104 9.47 -6.14 -27.21
N LEU A 105 9.63 -6.83 -28.34
CA LEU A 105 10.91 -7.37 -28.83
C LEU A 105 11.62 -6.29 -29.65
#